data_AF-A0A1D8GI48-F1
#
_entry.id   AF-A0A1D8GI48-F1
#
_cell.length_a   1.000
_cell.length_b   1.000
_cell.length_c   1.000
_cell.angle_alpha   90.00
_cell.angle_beta   90.00
_cell.angle_gamma   90.00
#
_symmetry.space_group_name_H-M   'P 1'
#
loop_
_entity.id
_entity.type
_entity.pdbx_description
1 polymer ?
#
loop_
_entity_poly.entity_id
_entity_poly.type
_entity_poly.pdbx_seq_one_letter_code
_entity_poly.pdbx_strand_id
1 'polypeptide(L)' 'MFNDVRSKKIAFVCHCVLNPNSISDGTADFPGTNAEIVKRLMDTKVGVVQMPHRHRPCSISYLPFW' A
#
# COMPACT_ATOMS: atom_id res chain seq x y z
N MET A 1 24.88 -24.31 4.71
CA MET A 1 24.40 -22.92 4.86
C MET A 1 23.22 -22.76 3.91
N PHE A 2 22.01 -22.58 4.44
CA PHE A 2 20.78 -22.54 3.63
C PHE A 2 20.88 -21.43 2.59
N ASN A 3 20.59 -21.76 1.32
CA ASN A 3 20.60 -20.82 0.21
C ASN A 3 19.46 -19.80 0.43
N ASP A 4 19.78 -18.64 1.00
CA ASP A 4 18.82 -17.60 1.32
C ASP A 4 18.36 -16.90 0.03
N VAL A 5 17.16 -17.26 -0.44
CA VAL A 5 16.52 -16.71 -1.64
C VAL A 5 15.83 -15.35 -1.42
N ARG A 6 15.85 -14.80 -0.21
CA ARG A 6 15.18 -13.52 0.10
C ARG A 6 15.89 -12.36 -0.61
N SER A 7 15.14 -11.40 -1.15
CA SER A 7 15.73 -10.23 -1.82
C SER A 7 16.44 -9.26 -0.86
N LYS A 8 16.18 -9.37 0.45
CA LYS A 8 16.68 -8.49 1.52
C LYS A 8 16.35 -7.00 1.33
N LYS A 9 15.44 -6.67 0.41
CA LYS A 9 14.97 -5.31 0.15
C LYS A 9 13.58 -5.14 0.78
N ILE A 10 13.41 -4.09 1.56
CA ILE A 10 12.13 -3.71 2.17
C ILE A 10 11.81 -2.27 1.80
N ALA A 11 10.60 -2.03 1.31
CA ALA A 11 10.05 -0.70 1.07
C ALA A 11 8.98 -0.40 2.12
N PHE A 12 9.14 0.71 2.82
CA PHE A 12 8.11 1.28 3.68
C PHE A 12 7.25 2.23 2.87
N VAL A 13 5.96 1.93 2.73
CA VAL A 13 5.05 2.67 1.88
C VAL A 13 3.86 3.14 2.71
N CYS A 14 3.49 4.42 2.58
CA CYS A 14 2.26 4.93 3.17
C CYS A 14 1.06 4.21 2.56
N HIS A 15 0.13 3.72 3.39
CA HIS A 15 -1.03 2.97 2.87
C HIS A 15 -1.85 3.78 1.84
N CYS A 16 -1.90 5.11 1.95
CA CYS A 16 -2.60 5.98 1.00
C CYS A 16 -2.08 5.87 -0.45
N VAL A 17 -0.81 5.49 -0.64
CA VAL A 17 -0.21 5.31 -1.98
C VAL A 17 -0.68 4.02 -2.63
N LEU A 18 -0.88 2.96 -1.83
CA LEU A 18 -1.34 1.66 -2.33
C LEU A 18 -2.86 1.57 -2.39
N ASN A 19 -3.52 2.23 -1.45
CA ASN A 19 -4.96 2.26 -1.28
C ASN A 19 -5.41 3.70 -0.99
N PRO A 20 -5.66 4.52 -2.02
CA PRO A 20 -6.10 5.90 -1.91
C PRO A 20 -7.53 6.07 -1.39
N ASN A 21 -8.11 5.07 -0.72
CA ASN A 21 -9.38 5.19 -0.01
C ASN A 21 -9.31 6.14 1.21
N SER A 22 -8.12 6.68 1.52
CA SER A 22 -7.95 7.75 2.50
C SER A 22 -8.36 9.08 1.85
N ILE A 23 -9.64 9.43 2.00
CA ILE A 23 -10.22 10.70 1.54
C ILE A 23 -9.63 11.83 2.37
N SER A 24 -8.56 12.48 1.89
CA SER A 24 -8.10 13.75 2.46
C SER A 24 -8.89 14.90 1.84
N ASP A 25 -8.95 15.00 0.51
CA ASP A 25 -9.44 16.23 -0.14
C ASP A 25 -10.06 15.97 -1.53
N GLY A 26 -10.72 14.82 -1.72
CA GLY A 26 -11.31 14.46 -3.03
C GLY A 26 -10.28 14.09 -4.11
N THR A 27 -9.03 13.84 -3.73
CA THR A 27 -7.91 13.41 -4.59
C THR A 27 -7.83 11.89 -4.78
N ALA A 28 -8.92 11.17 -4.49
CA ALA A 28 -9.00 9.73 -4.68
C ALA A 28 -9.24 9.42 -6.16
N ASP A 29 -8.19 9.50 -6.96
CA ASP A 29 -8.24 9.29 -8.41
C ASP A 29 -8.36 7.81 -8.82
N PHE A 30 -8.23 6.88 -7.86
CA PHE A 30 -8.37 5.44 -8.10
C PHE A 30 -9.53 4.86 -7.28
N PRO A 31 -10.36 3.98 -7.89
CA PRO A 31 -11.52 3.38 -7.22
C PRO A 31 -11.17 2.37 -6.12
N GLY A 32 -9.88 2.16 -5.84
CA GLY A 32 -9.37 1.14 -4.94
C GLY A 32 -7.86 1.06 -5.04
N THR A 33 -7.29 -0.14 -5.05
CA THR A 33 -5.83 -0.32 -5.11
C THR A 33 -5.22 0.25 -6.39
N ASN A 34 -4.13 1.01 -6.25
CA ASN A 34 -3.32 1.41 -7.40
C ASN A 34 -2.54 0.20 -7.93
N ALA A 35 -3.12 -0.50 -8.91
CA ALA A 35 -2.58 -1.74 -9.46
C ALA A 35 -1.21 -1.55 -10.13
N GLU A 36 -0.94 -0.38 -10.72
CA GLU A 36 0.34 -0.13 -11.37
C GLU A 36 1.49 -0.09 -10.34
N ILE A 37 1.29 0.60 -9.22
CA ILE A 37 2.28 0.69 -8.15
C ILE A 37 2.53 -0.68 -7.55
N VAL A 38 1.47 -1.44 -7.25
CA VAL A 38 1.59 -2.79 -6.69
C VAL A 38 2.34 -3.70 -7.65
N LYS A 39 2.02 -3.67 -8.95
CA LYS A 39 2.69 -4.49 -9.96
C LYS A 39 4.18 -4.18 -10.05
N ARG A 40 4.57 -2.90 -10.05
CA ARG A 40 5.99 -2.48 -10.02
C ARG A 40 6.71 -2.97 -8.75
N LEU A 41 6.07 -2.90 -7.59
CA LEU A 41 6.64 -3.40 -6.33
C LEU A 41 6.84 -4.93 -6.37
N MET A 42 5.91 -5.66 -6.99
CA MET A 42 6.04 -7.11 -7.19
C MET A 42 7.17 -7.46 -8.16
N ASP A 43 7.28 -6.76 -9.29
CA ASP A 43 8.31 -6.99 -10.31
C ASP A 43 9.72 -6.76 -9.74
N THR A 44 9.87 -5.81 -8.81
CA THR A 44 11.15 -5.53 -8.14
C THR A 44 11.51 -6.50 -7.02
N LYS A 45 10.60 -7.44 -6.68
CA LYS A 45 10.77 -8.44 -5.61
C LYS A 45 11.12 -7.82 -4.24
N VAL A 46 10.55 -6.64 -3.94
CA VAL A 46 10.77 -5.94 -2.68
C VAL A 46 9.68 -6.31 -1.68
N GLY A 47 10.03 -6.56 -0.42
CA GLY A 47 9.05 -6.72 0.65
C GLY A 47 8.40 -5.37 0.98
N VAL A 48 7.08 -5.30 0.97
CA VAL A 48 6.35 -4.03 1.20
C VAL A 48 5.80 -4.02 2.61
N VAL A 49 6.17 -3.01 3.40
CA VAL A 49 5.61 -2.76 4.72
C VAL A 49 4.74 -1.52 4.64
N GLN A 50 3.44 -1.68 4.89
CA GLN A 50 2.50 -0.57 4.91
C GLN A 50 2.61 0.19 6.22
N MET A 51 2.77 1.50 6.13
CA MET A 51 2.78 2.39 7.28
C MET A 51 1.45 3.16 7.40
N PRO A 52 0.93 3.33 8.62
CA PRO A 52 -0.23 4.18 8.86
C PRO A 52 0.13 5.63 8.51
N HIS A 53 -0.83 6.34 7.92
CA HIS A 53 -0.67 7.74 7.59
C HIS A 53 -0.77 8.57 8.87
N ARG A 54 0.13 9.56 9.02
CA ARG A 54 0.31 10.34 10.25
C ARG A 54 -0.93 11.15 10.65
N HIS A 55 -1.78 11.52 9.70
CA HIS A 55 -2.85 12.49 9.97
C HIS A 55 -4.09 11.87 10.65
N ARG A 56 -4.41 10.60 10.40
CA ARG A 56 -5.48 9.87 11.13
C ARG A 56 -5.20 8.36 11.15
N PRO A 57 -5.61 7.61 12.19
CA PRO A 57 -5.81 6.18 12.03
C PRO A 57 -6.85 6.03 10.93
N CYS A 58 -6.44 5.49 9.77
CA CYS A 58 -7.36 5.00 8.76
C CYS A 58 -8.08 3.80 9.41
N SER A 59 -9.07 4.13 10.23
CA SER A 59 -10.03 3.18 10.76
C SER A 59 -10.53 2.40 9.57
N ILE A 60 -10.30 1.10 9.60
CA ILE A 60 -11.20 0.05 9.09
C ILE A 60 -12.53 0.70 8.66
N SER A 61 -12.59 1.15 7.42
CA SER A 61 -13.80 1.69 6.79
C SER A 61 -14.16 0.75 5.65
N TYR A 62 -14.16 -0.54 5.97
CA TYR A 62 -15.18 -1.39 5.41
C TYR A 62 -16.40 -1.22 6.31
N LEU A 63 -17.36 -0.44 5.85
CA LEU A 63 -18.79 -0.80 5.77
C LEU A 63 -19.59 0.41 5.24
N PRO A 64 -20.41 0.27 4.19
CA PRO A 64 -20.46 -0.77 3.16
C PRO A 64 -20.24 -0.21 1.73
N PHE A 65 -19.98 -1.11 0.79
CA PHE A 65 -20.36 -0.95 -0.61
C PHE A 65 -21.87 -0.63 -0.64
N TRP A 66 -22.25 0.65 -0.73
CA TRP A 66 -23.46 1.24 -1.33
C TRP A 66 -23.27 2.75 -1.39
#